data_AF-A0A4Q6CJH1-F1
#
_entry.id   AF-A0A4Q6CJH1-F1
#
_cell.length_a   1.000
_cell.length_b   1.000
_cell.length_c   1.000
_cell.angle_alpha   90.00
_cell.angle_beta   90.00
_cell.angle_gamma   90.00
#
_symmetry.space_group_name_H-M   'P 1'
#
loop_
_entity.id
_entity.type
_entity.pdbx_description
1 polymer ?
#
loop_
_entity_poly.entity_id
_entity_poly.type
_entity_poly.pdbx_seq_one_letter_code
_entity_poly.pdbx_strand_id
1 'polypeptide(L)'
;MSKMNGSAKLVFPLVFVAFSLLSIPALAREKTFSTLDDPKAKGVVMSFKYPDYWELRESSRPNVVVNMRDLSNPAFPAGTVLLIKEFPAELSVSDQQEMLAPDRLRDFVPAGSAVVSENYGTLDGERAGILELVGIQKPAGLEIATHSLLYLVVHKGRLMNLSFSVGGPGHEKLKVSQQFEKMRPTFLRVAMSVVFAEKWKSQIASGVPSQEAQASGNVPSVNRQTVEGFEQSLWLAFLPGLLLLFLLGAALPAVTRFALFRRPLTGRVSLAFAVVFSFSSLLLGIVLRGPNHHGGSSMSFLFVFFLSRAILKSGAVNPLYKRD
;
A
#
# COMPACT_ATOMS: atom_id res chain seq x y z
N MET A 1 -14.19 -59.23 35.23
CA MET A 1 -15.11 -58.86 34.13
C MET A 1 -15.33 -57.35 34.16
N SER A 2 -14.76 -56.60 33.23
CA SER A 2 -15.19 -55.23 32.92
C SER A 2 -14.66 -54.84 31.55
N LYS A 3 -15.56 -54.72 30.57
CA LYS A 3 -15.28 -54.20 29.23
C LYS A 3 -15.30 -52.67 29.30
N MET A 4 -14.17 -52.01 29.13
CA MET A 4 -14.13 -50.59 28.81
C MET A 4 -13.92 -50.39 27.31
N ASN A 5 -14.99 -49.93 26.66
CA ASN A 5 -15.00 -49.42 25.30
C ASN A 5 -14.18 -48.12 25.23
N GLY A 6 -13.08 -48.14 24.49
CA GLY A 6 -12.32 -46.95 24.10
C GLY A 6 -12.49 -46.66 22.62
N SER A 7 -13.57 -46.00 22.24
CA SER A 7 -13.75 -45.46 20.88
C SER A 7 -12.81 -44.28 20.65
N ALA A 8 -11.63 -44.55 20.10
CA ALA A 8 -10.75 -43.52 19.58
C ALA A 8 -11.34 -42.94 18.28
N LYS A 9 -12.12 -41.86 18.40
CA LYS A 9 -12.50 -41.03 17.26
C LYS A 9 -11.25 -40.39 16.66
N LEU A 10 -10.89 -40.83 15.47
CA LEU A 10 -9.82 -40.25 14.66
C LEU A 10 -10.29 -38.89 14.13
N VAL A 11 -10.06 -37.83 14.89
CA VAL A 11 -10.32 -36.45 14.45
C VAL A 11 -9.18 -36.06 13.51
N PHE A 12 -9.45 -36.09 12.20
CA PHE A 12 -8.63 -35.43 11.20
C PHE A 12 -8.56 -33.93 11.54
N PRO A 13 -7.37 -33.31 11.70
CA PRO A 13 -7.31 -31.86 11.63
C PRO A 13 -7.49 -31.51 10.16
N LEU A 14 -8.71 -31.16 9.78
CA LEU A 14 -8.96 -30.36 8.59
C LEU A 14 -8.13 -29.08 8.81
N VAL A 15 -6.96 -29.02 8.17
CA VAL A 15 -6.18 -27.79 8.08
C VAL A 15 -7.01 -26.88 7.21
N PHE A 16 -7.96 -26.19 7.84
CA PHE A 16 -8.53 -24.95 7.34
C PHE A 16 -7.31 -24.05 7.14
N VAL A 17 -6.85 -23.97 5.89
CA VAL A 17 -6.20 -22.77 5.40
C VAL A 17 -7.28 -21.70 5.55
N ALA A 18 -7.36 -21.13 6.75
CA ALA A 18 -7.92 -19.82 6.94
C ALA A 18 -7.06 -18.95 6.04
N PHE A 19 -7.53 -18.75 4.80
CA PHE A 19 -7.39 -17.50 4.12
C PHE A 19 -7.65 -16.47 5.21
N SER A 20 -6.58 -15.89 5.76
CA SER A 20 -6.66 -14.63 6.45
C SER A 20 -7.18 -13.68 5.39
N LEU A 21 -8.51 -13.68 5.24
CA LEU A 21 -9.28 -12.60 4.70
C LEU A 21 -8.65 -11.41 5.37
N LEU A 22 -7.88 -10.66 4.58
CA LEU A 22 -7.55 -9.28 4.84
C LEU A 22 -8.81 -8.72 5.46
N SER A 23 -8.78 -8.51 6.77
CA SER A 23 -9.83 -7.81 7.47
C SER A 23 -9.81 -6.44 6.83
N ILE A 24 -10.62 -6.28 5.77
CA ILE A 24 -10.83 -5.03 5.09
C ILE A 24 -11.29 -4.15 6.24
N PRO A 25 -10.48 -3.16 6.68
CA PRO A 25 -10.90 -2.30 7.77
C PRO A 25 -12.25 -1.76 7.34
N ALA A 26 -13.27 -2.00 8.17
CA ALA A 26 -14.64 -1.58 7.90
C ALA A 26 -14.58 -0.17 7.32
N LEU A 27 -15.07 -0.01 6.09
CA LEU A 27 -14.95 1.24 5.33
C LEU A 27 -15.34 2.39 6.26
N ALA A 28 -14.34 3.14 6.73
CA ALA A 28 -14.57 4.28 7.59
C ALA A 28 -15.56 5.19 6.86
N ARG A 29 -16.54 5.73 7.59
CA ARG A 29 -17.48 6.69 7.00
C ARG A 29 -16.68 7.89 6.50
N GLU A 30 -17.07 8.39 5.34
CA GLU A 30 -16.38 9.49 4.67
C GLU A 30 -17.28 10.72 4.64
N LYS A 31 -16.69 11.90 4.82
CA LYS A 31 -17.31 13.21 4.59
C LYS A 31 -16.66 13.84 3.36
N THR A 32 -17.38 14.73 2.69
CA THR A 32 -16.85 15.50 1.56
C THR A 32 -16.56 16.92 2.03
N PHE A 33 -15.38 17.43 1.73
CA PHE A 33 -15.03 18.83 1.84
C PHE A 33 -15.08 19.46 0.45
N SER A 34 -15.52 20.72 0.36
CA SER A 34 -15.51 21.50 -0.87
C SER A 34 -15.02 22.91 -0.58
N THR A 35 -14.26 23.47 -1.52
CA THR A 35 -13.80 24.86 -1.49
C THR A 35 -14.79 25.82 -2.16
N LEU A 36 -15.99 25.35 -2.51
CA LEU A 36 -17.05 26.21 -3.03
C LEU A 36 -17.32 27.34 -2.03
N ASP A 37 -17.33 28.57 -2.52
CA ASP A 37 -17.54 29.80 -1.75
C ASP A 37 -16.47 30.10 -0.67
N ASP A 38 -15.31 29.41 -0.67
CA ASP A 38 -14.20 29.72 0.22
C ASP A 38 -13.30 30.84 -0.38
N PRO A 39 -13.21 32.03 0.27
CA PRO A 39 -12.41 33.13 -0.25
C PRO A 39 -10.91 32.82 -0.30
N LYS A 40 -10.39 31.95 0.59
CA LYS A 40 -8.97 31.54 0.59
C LYS A 40 -8.65 30.59 -0.55
N ALA A 41 -9.66 29.97 -1.17
CA ALA A 41 -9.50 29.12 -2.33
C ALA A 41 -9.32 29.90 -3.64
N LYS A 42 -9.51 31.24 -3.60
CA LYS A 42 -9.19 32.16 -4.70
C LYS A 42 -9.86 31.79 -6.02
N GLY A 43 -11.07 31.22 -5.96
CA GLY A 43 -11.83 30.79 -7.13
C GLY A 43 -11.52 29.36 -7.63
N VAL A 44 -10.62 28.61 -6.98
CA VAL A 44 -10.50 27.17 -7.23
C VAL A 44 -11.67 26.46 -6.56
N VAL A 45 -12.49 25.78 -7.36
CA VAL A 45 -13.56 24.91 -6.86
C VAL A 45 -13.09 23.45 -6.93
N MET A 46 -12.62 22.95 -5.80
CA MET A 46 -12.21 21.56 -5.62
C MET A 46 -13.02 20.91 -4.50
N SER A 47 -13.07 19.58 -4.53
CA SER A 47 -13.65 18.78 -3.45
C SER A 47 -12.84 17.52 -3.25
N PHE A 48 -12.88 16.97 -2.04
CA PHE A 48 -12.28 15.67 -1.73
C PHE A 48 -12.98 15.03 -0.54
N LYS A 49 -12.87 13.72 -0.45
CA LYS A 49 -13.39 12.93 0.67
C LYS A 49 -12.34 12.78 1.75
N TYR A 50 -12.78 12.77 3.00
CA TYR A 50 -11.94 12.58 4.16
C TYR A 50 -12.66 11.74 5.23
N PRO A 51 -11.94 11.08 6.15
CA PRO A 51 -12.57 10.27 7.19
C PRO A 51 -13.42 11.11 8.13
N ASP A 52 -14.59 10.62 8.52
CA ASP A 52 -15.55 11.37 9.33
C ASP A 52 -15.07 11.72 10.75
N TYR A 53 -14.10 10.96 11.25
CA TYR A 53 -13.43 11.14 12.55
C TYR A 53 -12.32 12.21 12.52
N TRP A 54 -11.99 12.77 11.35
CA TRP A 54 -11.11 13.94 11.28
C TRP A 54 -11.88 15.22 11.60
N GLU A 55 -11.29 16.06 12.44
CA GLU A 55 -11.83 17.35 12.80
C GLU A 55 -11.38 18.40 11.77
N LEU A 56 -12.36 19.07 11.16
CA LEU A 56 -12.14 20.22 10.29
C LEU A 56 -11.85 21.46 11.16
N ARG A 57 -10.71 22.11 10.93
CA ARG A 57 -10.34 23.37 11.58
C ARG A 57 -10.07 24.43 10.53
N GLU A 58 -10.74 25.56 10.68
CA GLU A 58 -10.41 26.74 9.90
C GLU A 58 -9.06 27.29 10.35
N SER A 59 -8.20 27.61 9.39
CA SER A 59 -6.91 28.23 9.67
C SER A 59 -7.02 29.75 9.58
N SER A 60 -6.44 30.45 10.56
CA SER A 60 -6.28 31.92 10.51
C SER A 60 -5.18 32.38 9.55
N ARG A 61 -4.32 31.47 9.09
CA ARG A 61 -3.22 31.80 8.16
C ARG A 61 -3.77 32.09 6.76
N PRO A 62 -3.23 33.11 6.06
CA PRO A 62 -3.63 33.40 4.69
C PRO A 62 -3.32 32.20 3.78
N ASN A 63 -4.15 32.01 2.75
CA ASN A 63 -4.01 30.95 1.74
C ASN A 63 -4.18 29.51 2.25
N VAL A 64 -4.33 29.28 3.56
CA VAL A 64 -4.65 27.95 4.10
C VAL A 64 -6.16 27.79 4.12
N VAL A 65 -6.67 27.06 3.14
CA VAL A 65 -8.10 26.85 2.91
C VAL A 65 -8.68 25.96 4.02
N VAL A 66 -8.01 24.84 4.29
CA VAL A 66 -8.48 23.91 5.33
C VAL A 66 -7.32 23.21 6.04
N ASN A 67 -7.50 22.97 7.34
CA ASN A 67 -6.65 22.11 8.15
C ASN A 67 -7.54 21.02 8.77
N MET A 68 -7.30 19.76 8.46
CA MET A 68 -8.01 18.64 9.10
C MET A 68 -7.05 17.87 9.98
N ARG A 69 -7.51 17.43 11.15
CA ARG A 69 -6.70 16.66 12.09
C ARG A 69 -7.39 15.39 12.54
N ASP A 70 -6.62 14.32 12.58
CA ASP A 70 -6.96 13.11 13.29
C ASP A 70 -6.72 13.29 14.78
N LEU A 71 -7.78 13.21 15.57
CA LEU A 71 -7.72 13.31 17.03
C LEU A 71 -7.62 11.95 17.73
N SER A 72 -7.63 10.85 16.99
CA SER A 72 -7.60 9.50 17.56
C SER A 72 -6.28 9.19 18.28
N ASN A 73 -5.19 9.83 17.88
CA ASN A 73 -3.87 9.69 18.50
C ASN A 73 -3.25 11.06 18.82
N PRO A 74 -3.57 11.66 19.98
CA PRO A 74 -3.08 12.98 20.36
C PRO A 74 -1.54 13.07 20.49
N ALA A 75 -0.86 11.96 20.75
CA ALA A 75 0.60 11.92 20.85
C ALA A 75 1.28 12.03 19.47
N PHE A 76 0.59 11.57 18.42
CA PHE A 76 1.07 11.59 17.05
C PHE A 76 -0.02 12.15 16.12
N PRO A 77 -0.34 13.45 16.23
CA PRO A 77 -1.41 14.04 15.44
C PRO A 77 -1.09 13.87 13.95
N ALA A 78 -2.02 13.21 13.25
CA ALA A 78 -2.03 13.13 11.80
C ALA A 78 -2.99 14.19 11.25
N GLY A 79 -2.77 14.65 10.03
CA GLY A 79 -3.69 15.60 9.43
C GLY A 79 -3.35 15.97 8.00
N THR A 80 -4.23 16.78 7.41
CA THR A 80 -4.00 17.38 6.10
C THR A 80 -4.14 18.90 6.16
N VAL A 81 -3.34 19.57 5.34
CA VAL A 81 -3.44 21.01 5.12
C VAL A 81 -3.54 21.24 3.62
N LEU A 82 -4.59 21.94 3.20
CA LEU A 82 -4.75 22.46 1.84
C LEU A 82 -4.38 23.94 1.84
N LEU A 83 -3.39 24.28 1.01
CA LEU A 83 -2.97 25.64 0.76
C LEU A 83 -3.10 25.97 -0.73
N ILE A 84 -3.68 27.13 -1.04
CA ILE A 84 -3.87 27.60 -2.42
C ILE A 84 -3.27 29.00 -2.54
N LYS A 85 -2.27 29.14 -3.41
CA LYS A 85 -1.61 30.41 -3.72
C LYS A 85 -1.81 30.77 -5.18
N GLU A 86 -1.92 32.05 -5.46
CA GLU A 86 -1.84 32.57 -6.83
C GLU A 86 -0.37 32.74 -7.20
N PHE A 87 -0.07 32.49 -8.47
CA PHE A 87 1.20 32.93 -9.03
C PHE A 87 1.18 34.44 -9.27
N PRO A 88 2.36 35.09 -9.22
CA PRO A 88 2.52 36.43 -9.80
C PRO A 88 2.00 36.45 -11.24
N ALA A 89 1.31 37.52 -11.63
CA ALA A 89 0.65 37.64 -12.95
C ALA A 89 1.61 37.55 -14.14
N GLU A 90 2.92 37.70 -13.90
CA GLU A 90 3.99 37.72 -14.88
C GLU A 90 4.43 36.31 -15.33
N LEU A 91 4.03 35.25 -14.62
CA LEU A 91 4.45 33.89 -14.96
C LEU A 91 3.58 33.29 -16.07
N SER A 92 4.23 32.88 -17.17
CA SER A 92 3.54 32.17 -18.25
C SER A 92 3.07 30.78 -17.78
N VAL A 93 2.09 30.20 -18.49
CA VAL A 93 1.61 28.84 -18.19
C VAL A 93 2.76 27.81 -18.26
N SER A 94 3.72 28.02 -19.18
CA SER A 94 4.91 27.17 -19.30
C SER A 94 5.77 27.27 -18.04
N ASP A 95 6.05 28.49 -17.57
CA ASP A 95 6.88 28.70 -16.39
C ASP A 95 6.23 28.10 -15.14
N GLN A 96 4.91 28.22 -15.02
CA GLN A 96 4.17 27.62 -13.91
C GLN A 96 4.26 26.09 -13.92
N GLN A 97 4.25 25.45 -15.09
CA GLN A 97 4.44 24.00 -15.21
C GLN A 97 5.89 23.58 -14.97
N GLU A 98 6.86 24.43 -15.33
CA GLU A 98 8.28 24.22 -15.06
C GLU A 98 8.60 24.21 -13.56
N MET A 99 7.79 24.87 -12.72
CA MET A 99 7.94 24.77 -11.27
C MET A 99 7.67 23.35 -10.72
N LEU A 100 6.97 22.51 -11.47
CA LEU A 100 6.79 21.09 -11.16
C LEU A 100 7.84 20.20 -11.85
N ALA A 101 8.88 20.79 -12.45
CA ALA A 101 10.01 20.04 -12.99
C ALA A 101 10.83 19.41 -11.85
N PRO A 102 11.53 18.28 -12.12
CA PRO A 102 12.20 17.57 -11.06
C PRO A 102 13.23 18.33 -10.27
N ASP A 103 14.04 19.11 -10.97
CA ASP A 103 15.08 19.91 -10.31
C ASP A 103 14.50 21.03 -9.44
N ARG A 104 13.24 21.41 -9.66
CA ARG A 104 12.54 22.52 -8.97
C ARG A 104 11.68 22.07 -7.79
N LEU A 105 11.29 20.79 -7.72
CA LEU A 105 10.47 20.31 -6.59
C LEU A 105 11.17 20.52 -5.25
N ARG A 106 12.51 20.47 -5.24
CA ARG A 106 13.31 20.68 -4.03
C ARG A 106 13.20 22.10 -3.46
N ASP A 107 12.82 23.08 -4.27
CA ASP A 107 12.58 24.46 -3.82
C ASP A 107 11.38 24.54 -2.86
N PHE A 108 10.52 23.51 -2.85
CA PHE A 108 9.36 23.41 -1.95
C PHE A 108 9.66 22.65 -0.64
N VAL A 109 10.88 22.15 -0.46
CA VAL A 109 11.26 21.42 0.76
C VAL A 109 11.44 22.43 1.89
N PRO A 110 10.68 22.34 2.99
CA PRO A 110 10.84 23.24 4.12
C PRO A 110 12.21 23.09 4.76
N ALA A 111 12.77 24.19 5.26
CA ALA A 111 14.02 24.17 6.02
C ALA A 111 13.95 23.16 7.18
N GLY A 112 15.02 22.39 7.36
CA GLY A 112 15.10 21.34 8.39
C GLY A 112 14.44 20.01 8.01
N SER A 113 13.99 19.86 6.76
CA SER A 113 13.46 18.60 6.20
C SER A 113 14.42 17.98 5.19
N ALA A 114 14.43 16.66 5.13
CA ALA A 114 15.11 15.86 4.12
C ALA A 114 14.07 15.16 3.23
N VAL A 115 14.39 15.01 1.95
CA VAL A 115 13.56 14.29 0.99
C VAL A 115 13.79 12.78 1.15
N VAL A 116 12.73 12.04 1.43
CA VAL A 116 12.73 10.57 1.44
C VAL A 116 12.51 10.04 0.03
N SER A 117 11.50 10.59 -0.66
CA SER A 117 11.20 10.23 -2.04
C SER A 117 10.64 11.41 -2.81
N GLU A 118 10.88 11.40 -4.11
CA GLU A 118 10.42 12.38 -5.07
C GLU A 118 9.78 11.60 -6.22
N ASN A 119 8.51 11.87 -6.50
CA ASN A 119 7.71 11.16 -7.49
C ASN A 119 6.85 12.15 -8.29
N TYR A 120 6.31 11.65 -9.39
CA TYR A 120 5.38 12.38 -10.24
C TYR A 120 4.12 11.56 -10.42
N GLY A 121 3.00 12.26 -10.54
CA GLY A 121 1.74 11.62 -10.80
C GLY A 121 0.71 12.61 -11.30
N THR A 122 -0.54 12.24 -11.13
CA THR A 122 -1.66 13.12 -11.42
C THR A 122 -2.63 13.19 -10.26
N LEU A 123 -3.33 14.31 -10.17
CA LEU A 123 -4.38 14.55 -9.20
C LEU A 123 -5.57 15.13 -9.98
N ASP A 124 -6.65 14.35 -10.09
CA ASP A 124 -7.76 14.58 -11.03
C ASP A 124 -7.28 14.91 -12.46
N GLY A 125 -6.27 14.16 -12.93
CA GLY A 125 -5.65 14.33 -14.24
C GLY A 125 -4.72 15.54 -14.40
N GLU A 126 -4.60 16.43 -13.41
CA GLU A 126 -3.56 17.47 -13.42
C GLU A 126 -2.19 16.89 -13.06
N ARG A 127 -1.12 17.38 -13.69
CA ARG A 127 0.25 17.01 -13.33
C ARG A 127 0.53 17.41 -11.87
N ALA A 128 1.04 16.46 -11.10
CA ALA A 128 1.37 16.64 -9.69
C ALA A 128 2.83 16.27 -9.41
N GLY A 129 3.54 17.16 -8.72
CA GLY A 129 4.79 16.83 -8.04
C GLY A 129 4.49 16.22 -6.67
N ILE A 130 5.12 15.11 -6.33
CA ILE A 130 4.87 14.36 -5.10
C ILE A 130 6.18 14.28 -4.31
N LEU A 131 6.17 14.83 -3.10
CA LEU A 131 7.34 14.83 -2.22
C LEU A 131 7.02 14.13 -0.91
N GLU A 132 7.85 13.16 -0.54
CA GLU A 132 7.84 12.58 0.79
C GLU A 132 9.00 13.13 1.60
N LEU A 133 8.70 13.70 2.77
CA LEU A 133 9.64 14.48 3.56
C LEU A 133 9.70 13.95 4.99
N VAL A 134 10.89 13.94 5.58
CA VAL A 134 11.10 13.74 7.02
C VAL A 134 11.93 14.88 7.58
N GLY A 135 11.55 15.43 8.72
CA GLY A 135 12.24 16.60 9.25
C GLY A 135 12.00 16.83 10.73
N ILE A 136 12.83 17.67 11.31
CA ILE A 136 12.62 18.24 12.64
C ILE A 136 12.34 19.72 12.45
N GLN A 137 11.14 20.15 12.83
CA GLN A 137 10.77 21.55 12.86
C GLN A 137 10.96 22.08 14.29
N LYS A 138 11.33 23.36 14.43
CA LYS A 138 11.51 24.00 15.75
C LYS A 138 10.54 25.18 15.98
N PRO A 139 9.22 25.00 15.87
CA PRO A 139 8.28 26.08 16.15
C PRO A 139 8.41 26.53 17.60
N ALA A 140 8.64 27.83 17.81
CA ALA A 140 8.82 28.41 19.15
C ALA A 140 9.88 27.68 20.02
N GLY A 141 10.91 27.11 19.39
CA GLY A 141 11.99 26.39 20.08
C GLY A 141 11.66 24.95 20.46
N LEU A 142 10.44 24.46 20.22
CA LEU A 142 10.06 23.07 20.48
C LEU A 142 10.41 22.18 19.30
N GLU A 143 11.16 21.11 19.51
CA GLU A 143 11.49 20.15 18.46
C GLU A 143 10.32 19.21 18.17
N ILE A 144 9.81 19.27 16.94
CA ILE A 144 8.72 18.43 16.44
C ILE A 144 9.25 17.62 15.27
N ALA A 145 9.29 16.30 15.43
CA ALA A 145 9.56 15.39 14.33
C ALA A 145 8.32 15.29 13.44
N THR A 146 8.54 15.32 12.13
CA THR A 146 7.48 15.28 11.13
C THR A 146 7.85 14.29 10.03
N HIS A 147 6.84 13.57 9.52
CA HIS A 147 6.91 12.78 8.29
C HIS A 147 5.69 13.17 7.46
N SER A 148 5.92 13.66 6.24
CA SER A 148 4.90 14.31 5.42
C SER A 148 4.90 13.81 3.98
N LEU A 149 3.73 13.83 3.35
CA LEU A 149 3.50 13.62 1.92
C LEU A 149 2.90 14.90 1.34
N LEU A 150 3.57 15.52 0.39
CA LEU A 150 3.14 16.74 -0.28
C LEU A 150 2.75 16.44 -1.72
N TYR A 151 1.57 16.91 -2.12
CA TYR A 151 1.13 17.01 -3.52
C TYR A 151 1.15 18.47 -3.94
N LEU A 152 1.95 18.79 -4.94
CA LEU A 152 2.06 20.11 -5.56
C LEU A 152 1.42 20.05 -6.94
N VAL A 153 0.38 20.85 -7.14
CA VAL A 153 -0.40 20.86 -8.38
C VAL A 153 -0.59 22.30 -8.81
N VAL A 154 -0.42 22.56 -10.10
CA VAL A 154 -0.76 23.85 -10.71
C VAL A 154 -2.07 23.69 -11.44
N HIS A 155 -3.07 24.51 -11.09
CA HIS A 155 -4.37 24.52 -11.76
C HIS A 155 -4.85 25.95 -11.94
N LYS A 156 -5.17 26.34 -13.18
CA LYS A 156 -5.63 27.69 -13.55
C LYS A 156 -4.80 28.84 -12.95
N GLY A 157 -3.48 28.83 -13.11
CA GLY A 157 -2.64 29.92 -12.59
C GLY A 157 -2.43 29.91 -11.08
N ARG A 158 -2.81 28.83 -10.40
CA ARG A 158 -2.72 28.73 -8.94
C ARG A 158 -1.94 27.49 -8.53
N LEU A 159 -1.04 27.67 -7.58
CA LEU A 159 -0.32 26.59 -6.93
C LEU A 159 -1.13 26.07 -5.76
N MET A 160 -1.44 24.79 -5.79
CA MET A 160 -2.08 24.06 -4.72
C MET A 160 -1.07 23.15 -4.06
N ASN A 161 -1.04 23.19 -2.74
CA ASN A 161 -0.27 22.29 -1.90
C ASN A 161 -1.26 21.53 -1.02
N LEU A 162 -1.48 20.26 -1.34
CA LEU A 162 -2.20 19.32 -0.49
C LEU A 162 -1.17 18.50 0.27
N SER A 163 -1.00 18.80 1.54
CA SER A 163 -0.02 18.14 2.40
C SER A 163 -0.71 17.22 3.39
N PHE A 164 -0.12 16.06 3.63
CA PHE A 164 -0.46 15.13 4.69
C PHE A 164 0.73 15.00 5.61
N SER A 165 0.51 14.98 6.91
CA SER A 165 1.63 14.88 7.86
C SER A 165 1.24 14.13 9.11
N VAL A 166 2.22 13.47 9.70
CA VAL A 166 2.19 13.02 11.09
C VAL A 166 3.29 13.77 11.84
N GLY A 167 2.93 14.37 12.97
CA GLY A 167 3.86 15.05 13.87
C GLY A 167 4.01 14.33 15.19
N GLY A 168 5.08 14.62 15.93
CA GLY A 168 5.29 14.13 17.29
C GLY A 168 6.53 14.77 17.93
N PRO A 169 6.87 14.41 19.18
CA PRO A 169 8.07 14.93 19.84
C PRO A 169 9.34 14.64 19.03
N GLY A 170 10.28 15.59 18.97
CA GLY A 170 11.50 15.51 18.15
C GLY A 170 12.35 14.25 18.38
N HIS A 171 12.44 13.79 19.63
CA HIS A 171 13.18 12.58 20.01
C HIS A 171 12.49 11.27 19.58
N GLU A 172 11.24 11.32 19.11
CA GLU A 172 10.45 10.15 18.71
C GLU A 172 10.33 9.99 17.19
N LYS A 173 11.30 10.49 16.42
CA LYS A 173 11.31 10.45 14.94
C LYS A 173 10.92 9.09 14.35
N LEU A 174 11.44 7.99 14.91
CA LEU A 174 11.11 6.64 14.42
C LEU A 174 9.63 6.28 14.61
N LYS A 175 9.02 6.65 15.74
CA LYS A 175 7.60 6.42 16.01
C LYS A 175 6.73 7.26 15.08
N VAL A 176 7.12 8.52 14.82
CA VAL A 176 6.44 9.39 13.86
C VAL A 176 6.39 8.72 12.48
N SER A 177 7.52 8.21 11.98
CA SER A 177 7.54 7.52 10.69
C SER A 177 6.70 6.23 10.69
N GLN A 178 6.72 5.45 11.77
CA GLN A 178 5.86 4.27 11.87
C GLN A 178 4.36 4.61 11.85
N GLN A 179 3.96 5.71 12.50
CA GLN A 179 2.57 6.18 12.47
C GLN A 179 2.19 6.73 11.09
N PHE A 180 3.13 7.42 10.43
CA PHE A 180 2.95 7.86 9.04
C PHE A 180 2.68 6.68 8.10
N GLU A 181 3.45 5.60 8.19
CA GLU A 181 3.21 4.40 7.36
C GLU A 181 1.84 3.77 7.61
N LYS A 182 1.35 3.79 8.86
CA LYS A 182 -0.01 3.33 9.18
C LYS A 182 -1.09 4.23 8.55
N MET A 183 -0.85 5.53 8.50
CA MET A 183 -1.79 6.53 7.97
C MET A 183 -1.69 6.72 6.45
N ARG A 184 -0.59 6.29 5.82
CA ARG A 184 -0.33 6.43 4.38
C ARG A 184 -1.51 5.96 3.51
N PRO A 185 -2.14 4.79 3.74
CA PRO A 185 -3.29 4.36 2.94
C PRO A 185 -4.49 5.33 3.01
N THR A 186 -4.72 5.93 4.18
CA THR A 186 -5.77 6.94 4.37
C THR A 186 -5.44 8.21 3.60
N PHE A 187 -4.18 8.69 3.68
CA PHE A 187 -3.73 9.86 2.93
C PHE A 187 -3.88 9.67 1.42
N LEU A 188 -3.48 8.51 0.90
CA LEU A 188 -3.62 8.17 -0.52
C LEU A 188 -5.10 8.16 -0.93
N ARG A 189 -5.99 7.63 -0.10
CA ARG A 189 -7.44 7.64 -0.39
C ARG A 189 -7.99 9.07 -0.49
N VAL A 190 -7.59 9.95 0.43
CA VAL A 190 -7.97 11.37 0.38
C VAL A 190 -7.46 12.02 -0.91
N ALA A 191 -6.18 11.84 -1.24
CA ALA A 191 -5.60 12.39 -2.47
C ALA A 191 -6.27 11.87 -3.75
N MET A 192 -6.60 10.58 -3.82
CA MET A 192 -7.30 9.97 -4.96
C MET A 192 -8.75 10.45 -5.11
N SER A 193 -9.35 10.99 -4.05
CA SER A 193 -10.73 11.48 -4.08
C SER A 193 -10.85 12.95 -4.48
N VAL A 194 -9.72 13.61 -4.78
CA VAL A 194 -9.75 15.02 -5.20
C VAL A 194 -10.38 15.15 -6.58
N VAL A 195 -11.26 16.14 -6.72
CA VAL A 195 -11.95 16.50 -7.97
C VAL A 195 -11.97 18.02 -8.13
N PHE A 196 -11.59 18.52 -9.31
CA PHE A 196 -11.74 19.91 -9.73
C PHE A 196 -13.07 20.08 -10.48
N ALA A 197 -14.06 20.71 -9.85
CA ALA A 197 -15.43 20.77 -10.37
C ALA A 197 -15.52 21.39 -11.78
N GLU A 198 -14.62 22.32 -12.09
CA GLU A 198 -14.62 23.07 -13.34
C GLU A 198 -14.25 22.22 -14.56
N LYS A 199 -13.46 21.15 -14.37
CA LYS A 199 -13.11 20.21 -15.46
C LYS A 199 -14.33 19.47 -16.00
N TRP A 200 -15.32 19.27 -15.16
CA TRP A 200 -16.51 18.48 -15.47
C TRP A 200 -17.68 19.36 -15.97
N LYS A 201 -17.68 20.66 -15.66
CA LYS A 201 -18.69 21.61 -16.18
C LYS A 201 -18.56 21.87 -17.68
N SER A 202 -17.34 21.93 -18.21
CA SER A 202 -17.10 22.18 -19.64
C SER A 202 -17.56 21.05 -20.54
N GLN A 203 -17.57 19.80 -20.06
CA GLN A 203 -18.11 18.64 -20.79
C GLN A 203 -19.63 18.68 -20.92
N ILE A 204 -20.33 19.21 -19.92
CA ILE A 204 -21.80 19.34 -19.95
C ILE A 204 -22.22 20.53 -20.82
N ALA A 205 -21.49 21.65 -20.76
CA ALA A 205 -21.84 22.88 -21.46
C ALA A 205 -21.51 22.86 -22.97
N SER A 206 -20.58 22.02 -23.41
CA SER A 206 -20.22 21.93 -24.84
C SER A 206 -21.21 21.15 -25.69
N GLY A 207 -22.28 20.58 -25.10
CA GLY A 207 -23.37 19.93 -25.84
C GLY A 207 -22.92 18.76 -26.72
N VAL A 208 -21.65 18.36 -26.64
CA VAL A 208 -21.14 17.17 -27.30
C VAL A 208 -21.77 16.00 -26.56
N PRO A 209 -22.65 15.22 -27.20
CA PRO A 209 -23.18 14.03 -26.58
C PRO A 209 -22.00 13.18 -26.18
N SER A 210 -21.97 12.71 -24.93
CA SER A 210 -21.02 11.72 -24.47
C SER A 210 -20.98 10.59 -25.49
N GLN A 211 -19.95 10.56 -26.35
CA GLN A 211 -19.71 9.51 -27.34
C GLN A 211 -19.20 8.25 -26.62
N GLU A 212 -19.86 7.85 -25.53
CA GLU A 212 -19.73 6.53 -24.91
C GLU A 212 -20.80 5.56 -25.42
N ALA A 213 -21.74 5.99 -26.27
CA ALA A 213 -22.76 5.09 -26.81
C ALA A 213 -22.55 4.62 -28.26
N GLN A 214 -21.82 5.35 -29.12
CA GLN A 214 -21.66 4.97 -30.53
C GLN A 214 -20.34 5.48 -31.14
N ALA A 215 -19.21 4.90 -30.73
CA ALA A 215 -17.95 4.98 -31.46
C ALA A 215 -17.18 3.66 -31.32
N SER A 216 -17.74 2.61 -31.94
CA SER A 216 -16.92 1.59 -32.55
C SER A 216 -16.14 2.26 -33.68
N GLY A 217 -14.83 2.44 -33.51
CA GLY A 217 -13.95 3.04 -34.51
C GLY A 217 -13.10 4.19 -33.97
N ASN A 218 -11.91 3.84 -33.48
CA ASN A 218 -10.73 4.70 -33.34
C ASN A 218 -10.83 5.89 -32.37
N VAL A 219 -10.96 5.58 -31.07
CA VAL A 219 -10.43 6.43 -30.00
C VAL A 219 -8.92 6.14 -29.87
N PRO A 220 -8.03 7.14 -29.77
CA PRO A 220 -6.65 6.90 -29.36
C PRO A 220 -6.67 6.30 -27.97
N SER A 221 -6.33 5.01 -27.91
CA SER A 221 -6.33 4.18 -26.72
C SER A 221 -5.55 4.85 -25.60
N VAL A 222 -6.27 5.46 -24.65
CA VAL A 222 -5.80 5.48 -23.27
C VAL A 222 -5.53 4.02 -22.93
N ASN A 223 -4.26 3.73 -22.70
CA ASN A 223 -3.63 2.43 -22.87
C ASN A 223 -4.24 1.40 -21.90
N ARG A 224 -5.41 0.84 -22.20
CA ARG A 224 -6.03 -0.25 -21.42
C ARG A 224 -5.13 -1.50 -21.44
N GLN A 225 -4.19 -1.58 -22.39
CA GLN A 225 -3.12 -2.56 -22.43
C GLN A 225 -2.14 -2.47 -21.24
N THR A 226 -2.02 -1.35 -20.51
CA THR A 226 -1.09 -1.30 -19.36
C THR A 226 -1.65 -1.99 -18.12
N VAL A 227 -2.97 -2.03 -17.93
CA VAL A 227 -3.57 -2.75 -16.79
C VAL A 227 -3.67 -4.26 -17.09
N GLU A 228 -4.12 -4.64 -18.28
CA GLU A 228 -4.15 -6.06 -18.68
C GLU A 228 -2.73 -6.65 -18.84
N GLY A 229 -1.78 -5.87 -19.34
CA GLY A 229 -0.37 -6.27 -19.42
C GLY A 229 0.30 -6.39 -18.05
N PHE A 230 -0.09 -5.57 -17.07
CA PHE A 230 0.41 -5.68 -15.71
C PHE A 230 -0.12 -6.92 -15.00
N GLU A 231 -1.41 -7.24 -15.15
CA GLU A 231 -1.98 -8.49 -14.61
C GLU A 231 -1.34 -9.73 -15.26
N GLN A 232 -1.18 -9.75 -16.59
CA GLN A 232 -0.50 -10.85 -17.27
C GLN A 232 0.98 -10.98 -16.86
N SER A 233 1.69 -9.85 -16.70
CA SER A 233 3.07 -9.84 -16.23
C SER A 233 3.21 -10.34 -14.79
N LEU A 234 2.28 -9.98 -13.91
CA LEU A 234 2.23 -10.51 -12.55
C LEU A 234 1.98 -12.02 -12.52
N TRP A 235 1.06 -12.53 -13.35
CA TRP A 235 0.83 -13.97 -13.47
C TRP A 235 2.06 -14.72 -13.99
N LEU A 236 2.77 -14.16 -14.96
CA LEU A 236 4.02 -14.73 -15.49
C LEU A 236 5.16 -14.72 -14.47
N ALA A 237 5.21 -13.74 -13.56
CA ALA A 237 6.17 -13.73 -12.46
C ALA A 237 5.77 -14.66 -11.30
N PHE A 238 4.47 -14.81 -11.04
CA PHE A 238 3.95 -15.58 -9.90
C PHE A 238 3.97 -17.10 -10.14
N LEU A 239 3.59 -17.55 -11.34
CA LEU A 239 3.50 -18.97 -11.70
C LEU A 239 4.83 -19.75 -11.51
N PRO A 240 5.99 -19.24 -11.98
CA PRO A 240 7.28 -19.90 -11.75
C PRO A 240 7.63 -19.96 -10.25
N GLY A 241 7.34 -18.90 -9.50
CA GLY A 241 7.56 -18.86 -8.06
C GLY A 241 6.71 -19.89 -7.30
N LEU A 242 5.43 -20.00 -7.67
CA LEU A 242 4.50 -20.97 -7.09
C LEU A 242 4.89 -22.42 -7.46
N LEU A 243 5.27 -22.67 -8.72
CA LEU A 243 5.75 -23.97 -9.18
C LEU A 243 7.00 -24.40 -8.40
N LEU A 244 7.95 -23.48 -8.24
CA LEU A 244 9.20 -23.72 -7.52
C LEU A 244 8.93 -23.99 -6.03
N LEU A 245 8.02 -23.23 -5.41
CA LEU A 245 7.55 -23.49 -4.04
C LEU A 245 6.92 -24.89 -3.91
N PHE A 246 6.13 -25.32 -4.89
CA PHE A 246 5.49 -26.64 -4.90
C PHE A 246 6.51 -27.78 -5.08
N LEU A 247 7.46 -27.62 -6.00
CA LEU A 247 8.50 -28.62 -6.25
C LEU A 247 9.39 -28.83 -5.01
N LEU A 248 9.81 -27.75 -4.36
CA LEU A 248 10.64 -27.80 -3.15
C LEU A 248 9.85 -28.19 -1.89
N GLY A 249 8.62 -27.70 -1.74
CA GLY A 249 7.82 -27.88 -0.54
C GLY A 249 6.99 -29.16 -0.48
N ALA A 250 6.65 -29.75 -1.64
CA ALA A 250 5.79 -30.93 -1.72
C ALA A 250 6.42 -32.08 -2.49
N ALA A 251 6.92 -31.83 -3.71
CA ALA A 251 7.39 -32.90 -4.58
C ALA A 251 8.68 -33.56 -4.06
N LEU A 252 9.70 -32.78 -3.70
CA LEU A 252 10.96 -33.29 -3.13
C LEU A 252 10.74 -34.11 -1.84
N PRO A 253 9.99 -33.62 -0.83
CA PRO A 253 9.65 -34.42 0.33
C PRO A 253 8.88 -35.70 0.01
N ALA A 254 7.94 -35.64 -0.95
CA ALA A 254 7.16 -36.81 -1.38
C ALA A 254 8.03 -37.86 -2.08
N VAL A 255 8.91 -37.44 -3.01
CA VAL A 255 9.85 -38.37 -3.69
C VAL A 255 10.83 -38.96 -2.68
N THR A 256 11.42 -38.13 -1.81
CA THR A 256 12.31 -38.60 -0.73
C THR A 256 11.63 -39.65 0.11
N ARG A 257 10.36 -39.43 0.47
CA ARG A 257 9.54 -40.41 1.16
C ARG A 257 9.34 -41.66 0.32
N PHE A 258 8.62 -41.59 -0.79
CA PHE A 258 8.12 -42.80 -1.46
C PHE A 258 9.20 -43.57 -2.24
N ALA A 259 10.24 -42.90 -2.73
CA ALA A 259 11.32 -43.53 -3.47
C ALA A 259 12.43 -44.06 -2.56
N LEU A 260 12.87 -43.27 -1.55
CA LEU A 260 14.00 -43.65 -0.70
C LEU A 260 13.55 -44.32 0.60
N PHE A 261 12.50 -43.80 1.23
CA PHE A 261 12.04 -44.25 2.55
C PHE A 261 10.65 -44.89 2.47
N ARG A 262 10.59 -46.16 2.06
CA ARG A 262 9.34 -46.94 1.99
C ARG A 262 8.59 -47.06 3.33
N ARG A 263 9.18 -46.60 4.45
CA ARG A 263 8.57 -46.57 5.79
C ARG A 263 8.51 -45.13 6.31
N PRO A 264 7.50 -44.78 7.14
CA PRO A 264 7.43 -43.46 7.73
C PRO A 264 8.67 -43.16 8.56
N LEU A 265 9.24 -41.97 8.37
CA LEU A 265 10.41 -41.51 9.12
C LEU A 265 10.04 -41.23 10.57
N THR A 266 10.98 -41.47 11.48
CA THR A 266 10.82 -41.09 12.88
C THR A 266 10.72 -39.57 13.02
N GLY A 267 10.11 -39.09 14.10
CA GLY A 267 9.88 -37.67 14.31
C GLY A 267 11.15 -36.82 14.21
N ARG A 268 12.28 -37.31 14.74
CA ARG A 268 13.58 -36.62 14.68
C ARG A 268 14.16 -36.56 13.27
N VAL A 269 14.07 -37.65 12.51
CA VAL A 269 14.59 -37.70 11.14
C VAL A 269 13.73 -36.85 10.21
N SER A 270 12.40 -36.93 10.32
CA SER A 270 11.50 -36.06 9.53
C SER A 270 11.72 -34.57 9.79
N LEU A 271 12.03 -34.19 11.04
CA LEU A 271 12.36 -32.81 11.41
C LEU A 271 13.65 -32.35 10.72
N ALA A 272 14.71 -33.16 10.76
CA ALA A 272 15.99 -32.83 10.13
C ALA A 272 15.84 -32.58 8.62
N PHE A 273 15.13 -33.46 7.91
CA PHE A 273 14.84 -33.26 6.49
C PHE A 273 13.98 -32.02 6.21
N ALA A 274 12.96 -31.75 7.04
CA ALA A 274 12.15 -30.54 6.88
C ALA A 274 12.99 -29.26 7.06
N VAL A 275 13.93 -29.23 8.01
CA VAL A 275 14.87 -28.11 8.17
C VAL A 275 15.73 -27.93 6.93
N VAL A 276 16.31 -29.02 6.41
CA VAL A 276 17.16 -28.99 5.20
C VAL A 276 16.38 -28.43 4.01
N PHE A 277 15.19 -28.95 3.72
CA PHE A 277 14.38 -28.47 2.59
C PHE A 277 13.98 -26.98 2.73
N SER A 278 13.66 -26.55 3.95
CA SER A 278 13.29 -25.16 4.22
C SER A 278 14.47 -24.21 4.05
N PHE A 279 15.65 -24.62 4.52
CA PHE A 279 16.88 -23.84 4.37
C PHE A 279 17.32 -23.77 2.90
N SER A 280 17.22 -24.87 2.15
CA SER A 280 17.48 -24.87 0.70
C SER A 280 16.52 -23.95 -0.05
N SER A 281 15.23 -23.94 0.31
CA SER A 281 14.25 -23.01 -0.28
C SER A 281 14.56 -21.55 0.06
N LEU A 282 15.02 -21.26 1.28
CA LEU A 282 15.45 -19.92 1.69
C LEU A 282 16.67 -19.46 0.89
N LEU A 283 17.72 -20.28 0.78
CA LEU A 283 18.93 -19.96 0.01
C LEU A 283 18.61 -19.71 -1.46
N LEU A 284 17.80 -20.58 -2.06
CA LEU A 284 17.39 -20.41 -3.45
C LEU A 284 16.56 -19.13 -3.63
N GLY A 285 15.70 -18.81 -2.68
CA GLY A 285 14.96 -17.55 -2.65
C GLY A 285 15.89 -16.33 -2.56
N ILE A 286 16.98 -16.39 -1.81
CA ILE A 286 17.99 -15.32 -1.74
C ILE A 286 18.71 -15.17 -3.08
N VAL A 287 19.15 -16.28 -3.68
CA VAL A 287 19.88 -16.28 -4.96
C VAL A 287 19.01 -15.74 -6.10
N LEU A 288 17.74 -16.16 -6.19
CA LEU A 288 16.82 -15.72 -7.24
C LEU A 288 16.37 -14.26 -7.11
N ARG A 289 16.40 -13.69 -5.90
CA ARG A 289 15.90 -12.33 -5.65
C ARG A 289 16.90 -11.22 -5.94
N GLY A 290 18.19 -11.57 -6.05
CA GLY A 290 19.26 -10.60 -6.24
C GLY A 290 19.54 -9.73 -5.00
N PRO A 291 20.66 -8.98 -5.01
CA PRO A 291 21.17 -8.27 -3.83
C PRO A 291 20.33 -7.06 -3.37
N ASN A 292 19.42 -6.56 -4.21
CA ASN A 292 18.77 -5.25 -4.02
C ASN A 292 17.33 -5.33 -3.46
N HIS A 293 16.91 -6.48 -2.93
CA HIS A 293 15.54 -6.66 -2.45
C HIS A 293 15.49 -7.04 -0.96
N HIS A 294 15.13 -6.05 -0.13
CA HIS A 294 14.95 -6.19 1.31
C HIS A 294 13.47 -6.19 1.67
N GLY A 295 12.84 -7.37 1.66
CA GLY A 295 11.47 -7.53 2.17
C GLY A 295 10.70 -8.70 1.55
N GLY A 296 10.33 -9.69 2.39
CA GLY A 296 9.23 -10.61 2.07
C GLY A 296 9.58 -12.07 1.76
N SER A 297 10.64 -12.67 2.32
CA SER A 297 10.90 -14.14 2.19
C SER A 297 10.62 -14.95 3.46
N SER A 298 10.22 -14.31 4.56
CA SER A 298 10.18 -15.00 5.86
C SER A 298 8.99 -15.95 6.06
N MET A 299 7.93 -15.87 5.25
CA MET A 299 6.78 -16.78 5.42
C MET A 299 6.84 -18.02 4.53
N SER A 300 7.45 -17.95 3.35
CA SER A 300 7.48 -19.09 2.42
C SER A 300 8.29 -20.28 2.95
N PHE A 301 9.40 -20.02 3.67
CA PHE A 301 10.20 -21.09 4.26
C PHE A 301 9.46 -21.84 5.38
N LEU A 302 8.63 -21.13 6.17
CA LEU A 302 7.80 -21.76 7.20
C LEU A 302 6.75 -22.67 6.57
N PHE A 303 6.14 -22.24 5.47
CA PHE A 303 5.19 -23.08 4.74
C PHE A 303 5.86 -24.36 4.21
N VAL A 304 7.02 -24.24 3.57
CA VAL A 304 7.83 -25.38 3.11
C VAL A 304 8.19 -26.31 4.26
N PHE A 305 8.55 -25.76 5.43
CA PHE A 305 8.88 -26.54 6.63
C PHE A 305 7.71 -27.41 7.11
N PHE A 306 6.55 -26.80 7.34
CA PHE A 306 5.39 -27.52 7.85
C PHE A 306 4.84 -28.52 6.85
N LEU A 307 4.82 -28.16 5.55
CA LEU A 307 4.34 -29.05 4.50
C LEU A 307 5.27 -30.26 4.32
N SER A 308 6.59 -30.03 4.27
CA SER A 308 7.59 -31.10 4.19
C SER A 308 7.48 -32.05 5.39
N ARG A 309 7.36 -31.49 6.59
CA ARG A 309 7.22 -32.30 7.81
C ARG A 309 5.93 -33.11 7.83
N ALA A 310 4.81 -32.52 7.39
CA ALA A 310 3.53 -33.22 7.28
C ALA A 310 3.65 -34.41 6.32
N ILE A 311 4.20 -34.19 5.12
CA ILE A 311 4.39 -35.22 4.09
C ILE A 311 5.34 -36.31 4.58
N LEU A 312 6.46 -35.98 5.23
CA LEU A 312 7.44 -36.96 5.69
C LEU A 312 6.93 -37.76 6.90
N LYS A 313 6.06 -37.18 7.72
CA LYS A 313 5.45 -37.85 8.89
C LYS A 313 4.20 -38.66 8.55
N SER A 314 3.45 -38.30 7.50
CA SER A 314 2.19 -38.95 7.12
C SER A 314 2.38 -40.38 6.58
N GLY A 315 2.68 -41.34 7.45
CA GLY A 315 2.45 -42.75 7.17
C GLY A 315 0.96 -43.02 7.22
N ALA A 316 0.39 -43.41 6.07
CA ALA A 316 -0.84 -44.16 6.08
C ALA A 316 -0.59 -45.40 6.95
N VAL A 317 -0.99 -45.33 8.22
CA VAL A 317 -1.30 -46.52 8.99
C VAL A 317 -2.43 -47.14 8.22
N ASN A 318 -2.10 -48.02 7.27
CA ASN A 318 -3.11 -48.69 6.48
C ASN A 318 -3.91 -49.52 7.50
N PRO A 319 -5.16 -49.14 7.83
CA PRO A 319 -5.88 -49.78 8.94
C PRO A 319 -6.17 -51.25 8.63
N LEU A 320 -5.98 -51.66 7.38
CA LEU A 320 -6.11 -53.02 6.87
C LEU A 320 -4.93 -53.96 7.22
N TYR A 321 -3.87 -53.47 7.87
CA TYR A 321 -2.73 -54.29 8.32
C TYR A 321 -2.56 -54.25 9.85
N LYS A 322 -3.66 -54.32 10.60
CA LYS A 322 -3.63 -54.89 11.96
C LYS A 322 -3.80 -56.41 11.81
N ARG A 323 -2.69 -57.14 11.78
CA ARG A 323 -2.72 -58.58 12.07
C ARG A 323 -2.93 -58.70 13.58
N ASP A 324 -4.03 -59.33 13.95
CA ASP A 324 -4.30 -59.80 15.32
C ASP A 324 -3.18 -60.74 15.81
#